data_AF-A0ABD6G1F5-F1
#
_entry.id   AF-A0ABD6G1F5-F1
#
_cell.length_a   1.000
_cell.length_b   1.000
_cell.length_c   1.000
_cell.angle_alpha   90.00
_cell.angle_beta   90.00
_cell.angle_gamma   90.00
#
_symmetry.space_group_name_H-M   'P 1'
#
loop_
_entity.id
_entity.type
_entity.pdbx_description
1 polymer ?
#
loop_
_entity_poly.entity_id
_entity_poly.type
_entity_poly.pdbx_seq_one_letter_code
_entity_poly.pdbx_strand_id
1 'polypeptide(L)'
;MERTLIKSSIYGLVFGLAFSILFFDYKVVKDLGNGNYVTEYKPVLDYIISILRCGIIGMFLGLFVGWLRGKKTNAQPAKTYYFPVFLAVFLLSMIGFIILNLYR
;
A
#
# COMPACT_ATOMS: atom_id res chain seq x y z
N MET A 1 14.60 -17.02 9.77
CA MET A 1 14.20 -16.03 8.74
C MET A 1 12.69 -16.00 8.53
N GLU A 2 12.03 -17.15 8.36
CA GLU A 2 10.60 -17.23 8.03
C GLU A 2 9.67 -16.48 9.00
N ARG A 3 9.83 -16.68 10.33
CA ARG A 3 9.04 -15.95 11.34
C ARG A 3 9.22 -14.43 11.28
N THR A 4 10.40 -13.94 10.91
CA THR A 4 10.68 -12.50 10.78
C THR A 4 10.00 -11.92 9.54
N LEU A 5 9.99 -12.67 8.43
CA LEU A 5 9.30 -12.29 7.20
C LEU A 5 7.79 -12.22 7.41
N ILE A 6 7.20 -13.24 8.06
CA ILE A 6 5.77 -13.27 8.37
C ILE A 6 5.38 -12.10 9.29
N LYS A 7 6.18 -11.82 10.33
CA LYS A 7 5.92 -10.65 11.18
C LYS A 7 5.99 -9.36 10.38
N SER A 8 7.03 -9.19 9.57
CA SER A 8 7.21 -7.97 8.77
C SER A 8 6.12 -7.76 7.73
N SER A 9 5.59 -8.83 7.12
CA SER A 9 4.48 -8.73 6.16
C SER A 9 3.18 -8.33 6.84
N ILE A 10 2.86 -8.91 8.01
CA ILE A 10 1.68 -8.55 8.79
C ILE A 10 1.77 -7.09 9.26
N TYR A 11 2.93 -6.65 9.76
CA TYR A 11 3.13 -5.25 10.12
C TYR A 11 2.98 -4.32 8.92
N GLY A 12 3.52 -4.71 7.76
CA GLY A 12 3.34 -3.98 6.51
C GLY A 12 1.88 -3.87 6.08
N LEU A 13 1.10 -4.96 6.22
CA LEU A 13 -0.31 -5.00 5.88
C LEU A 13 -1.13 -4.06 6.78
N VAL A 14 -0.93 -4.15 8.09
CA VAL A 14 -1.62 -3.30 9.07
C VAL A 14 -1.27 -1.83 8.85
N PHE A 15 0.01 -1.54 8.58
CA PHE A 15 0.45 -0.18 8.27
C PHE A 15 -0.18 0.34 6.98
N GLY A 16 -0.22 -0.47 5.91
CA GLY A 16 -0.84 -0.11 4.64
C GLY A 16 -2.34 0.17 4.78
N LEU A 17 -3.06 -0.62 5.58
CA LEU A 17 -4.47 -0.37 5.90
C LEU A 17 -4.64 0.94 6.68
N ALA A 18 -3.87 1.13 7.75
CA ALA A 18 -3.94 2.36 8.56
C ALA A 18 -3.64 3.61 7.72
N PHE A 19 -2.62 3.55 6.87
CA PHE A 19 -2.28 4.64 5.95
C PHE A 19 -3.42 4.93 4.98
N SER A 20 -4.02 3.89 4.37
CA SER A 20 -5.11 4.09 3.43
C SER A 20 -6.37 4.70 4.06
N ILE A 21 -6.70 4.36 5.30
CA ILE A 21 -7.83 4.96 6.02
C ILE A 21 -7.61 6.46 6.24
N LEU A 22 -6.34 6.89 6.40
CA LEU A 22 -5.99 8.28 6.65
C LEU A 22 -6.03 9.15 5.39
N PHE A 23 -5.79 8.56 4.22
CA PHE A 23 -5.60 9.28 2.95
C PHE A 23 -6.71 9.07 1.91
N PHE A 24 -7.53 8.03 2.04
CA PHE A 24 -8.68 7.84 1.17
C PHE A 24 -9.91 8.49 1.77
N ASP A 25 -10.41 9.54 1.12
CA ASP A 25 -11.66 10.15 1.50
C ASP A 25 -12.86 9.29 1.11
N TYR A 26 -13.73 9.03 2.09
CA TYR A 26 -14.99 8.33 1.88
C TYR A 26 -16.05 9.21 1.19
N LYS A 27 -15.94 10.53 1.32
CA LYS A 27 -16.90 11.50 0.78
C LYS A 27 -16.18 12.59 0.00
N VAL A 28 -16.82 13.04 -1.07
CA VAL A 28 -16.41 14.23 -1.81
C VAL A 28 -17.42 15.34 -1.51
N VAL A 29 -16.94 16.48 -1.02
CA VAL A 29 -17.78 17.67 -0.82
C VAL A 29 -17.59 18.58 -2.02
N LYS A 30 -18.63 18.73 -2.83
CA LYS A 30 -18.66 19.68 -3.94
C LYS A 30 -19.35 20.95 -3.49
N ASP A 31 -18.69 22.08 -3.71
CA ASP A 31 -19.29 23.40 -3.56
C ASP A 31 -20.06 23.74 -4.84
N LEU A 32 -21.38 23.94 -4.72
CA LEU A 32 -22.23 24.33 -5.84
C LEU A 32 -22.39 25.85 -5.97
N GLY A 33 -21.70 26.63 -5.12
CA GLY A 33 -21.87 28.07 -5.03
C GLY A 33 -23.11 28.46 -4.23
N ASN A 34 -23.19 29.74 -3.85
CA ASN A 34 -24.23 30.31 -2.98
C ASN A 34 -24.36 29.65 -1.59
N GLY A 35 -23.26 29.08 -1.06
CA GLY A 35 -23.24 28.45 0.27
C GLY A 35 -23.90 27.08 0.33
N ASN A 36 -24.25 26.50 -0.83
CA ASN A 36 -24.80 25.16 -0.94
C ASN A 36 -23.68 24.14 -1.19
N TYR A 37 -23.60 23.14 -0.31
CA TYR A 37 -22.67 22.02 -0.43
C TYR A 37 -23.44 20.75 -0.76
N VAL A 38 -22.91 19.95 -1.69
CA VAL A 38 -23.38 18.57 -1.92
C VAL A 38 -22.28 17.60 -1.55
N THR A 39 -22.63 16.68 -0.66
CA THR A 39 -21.79 15.55 -0.28
C THR A 39 -22.16 14.33 -1.11
N GLU A 40 -21.23 13.91 -1.98
CA GLU A 40 -21.31 12.62 -2.68
C GLU A 40 -20.49 11.59 -1.90
N TYR A 41 -21.15 10.52 -1.46
CA TYR A 41 -20.48 9.39 -0.81
C TYR A 41 -19.99 8.41 -1.86
N LYS A 42 -18.76 7.92 -1.71
CA LYS A 42 -18.30 6.81 -2.55
C LYS A 42 -19.05 5.51 -2.18
N PRO A 43 -19.30 4.63 -3.15
CA PRO A 43 -19.81 3.29 -2.85
C PRO A 43 -18.90 2.61 -1.82
N VAL A 44 -19.51 2.04 -0.78
CA VAL A 44 -18.77 1.44 0.35
C VAL A 44 -17.81 0.36 -0.14
N LEU A 45 -18.23 -0.43 -1.14
CA LEU A 45 -17.40 -1.47 -1.74
C LEU A 45 -16.15 -0.91 -2.41
N ASP A 46 -16.27 0.16 -3.20
CA ASP A 46 -15.12 0.78 -3.89
C ASP A 46 -14.12 1.37 -2.91
N TYR A 47 -14.61 1.93 -1.80
CA TYR A 47 -13.79 2.43 -0.70
C TYR A 47 -13.02 1.30 0.00
N ILE A 48 -13.71 0.21 0.37
CA ILE A 48 -13.08 -0.95 1.02
C ILE A 48 -12.04 -1.59 0.09
N ILE A 49 -12.36 -1.75 -1.20
CA ILE A 49 -11.42 -2.31 -2.20
C ILE A 49 -10.17 -1.43 -2.31
N SER A 50 -10.32 -0.11 -2.27
CA SER A 50 -9.19 0.83 -2.33
C SER A 50 -8.28 0.71 -1.11
N ILE A 51 -8.88 0.63 0.10
CA ILE A 51 -8.14 0.38 1.34
C ILE A 51 -7.41 -0.96 1.29
N LEU A 52 -8.10 -2.02 0.89
CA LEU A 52 -7.53 -3.37 0.84
C LEU A 52 -6.36 -3.44 -0.14
N ARG A 53 -6.46 -2.79 -1.30
CA ARG A 53 -5.35 -2.68 -2.27
C ARG A 53 -4.12 -2.01 -1.66
N CYS A 54 -4.28 -0.90 -0.95
CA CYS A 54 -3.17 -0.26 -0.24
C CYS A 54 -2.60 -1.14 0.89
N GLY A 55 -3.45 -1.88 1.62
CA GLY A 55 -3.02 -2.85 2.62
C GLY A 55 -2.12 -3.94 2.02
N ILE A 56 -2.50 -4.50 0.87
CA ILE A 56 -1.71 -5.51 0.16
C ILE A 56 -0.35 -4.94 -0.28
N ILE A 57 -0.32 -3.70 -0.78
CA ILE A 57 0.94 -3.02 -1.13
C ILE A 57 1.84 -2.85 0.11
N GLY A 58 1.25 -2.42 1.24
CA GLY A 58 1.92 -2.35 2.52
C GLY A 58 2.52 -3.69 2.95
N MET A 59 1.79 -4.79 2.75
CA MET A 59 2.26 -6.15 3.05
C MET A 59 3.54 -6.50 2.28
N PHE A 60 3.57 -6.21 0.97
CA PHE A 60 4.76 -6.44 0.13
C PHE A 60 5.94 -5.54 0.52
N LEU A 61 5.68 -4.27 0.85
CA LEU A 61 6.69 -3.37 1.42
C LEU A 61 7.26 -3.92 2.73
N GLY A 62 6.40 -4.40 3.63
CA GLY A 62 6.80 -5.02 4.88
C GLY A 62 7.69 -6.25 4.67
N LEU A 63 7.31 -7.11 3.73
CA LEU A 63 8.10 -8.28 3.30
C LEU A 63 9.49 -7.87 2.80
N PHE A 64 9.58 -6.81 2.01
CA PHE A 64 10.85 -6.28 1.50
C PHE A 64 11.76 -5.78 2.61
N VAL A 65 11.21 -5.00 3.55
CA VAL A 65 11.97 -4.49 4.70
C VAL A 65 12.43 -5.62 5.62
N GLY A 66 11.56 -6.60 5.88
CA GLY A 66 11.92 -7.78 6.67
C GLY A 66 13.02 -8.61 6.02
N TRP A 67 12.96 -8.75 4.70
CA TRP A 67 13.98 -9.45 3.92
C TRP A 67 15.34 -8.72 3.94
N LEU A 68 15.36 -7.40 3.71
CA LEU A 68 16.56 -6.57 3.83
C LEU A 68 17.20 -6.69 5.22
N ARG A 69 16.38 -6.66 6.28
CA ARG A 69 16.86 -6.81 7.67
C ARG A 69 17.43 -8.20 7.93
N GLY A 70 16.79 -9.25 7.41
CA GLY A 70 17.27 -10.64 7.51
C GLY A 70 18.60 -10.88 6.78
N LYS A 71 18.84 -10.19 5.66
CA LYS A 71 20.10 -10.22 4.91
C LYS A 71 21.26 -9.58 5.68
N LYS A 72 20.99 -8.52 6.46
CA LYS A 72 22.00 -7.83 7.28
C LYS A 72 22.50 -8.69 8.44
N THR A 73 21.70 -9.64 8.93
CA THR A 73 22.04 -10.54 10.04
C THR A 73 22.83 -11.79 9.61
N ASN A 74 22.70 -12.23 8.35
CA ASN A 74 23.44 -13.39 7.84
C ASN A 74 24.45 -12.93 6.78
N ALA A 75 25.72 -12.89 7.16
CA ALA A 75 26.84 -12.47 6.33
C ALA A 75 27.21 -13.51 5.24
N GLN A 76 26.26 -13.93 4.40
CA GLN A 76 26.55 -14.65 3.16
C GLN A 76 25.87 -13.97 1.96
N PRO A 77 26.66 -13.50 0.98
CA PRO A 77 26.14 -12.80 -0.19
C PRO A 77 25.55 -13.80 -1.18
N ALA A 78 24.37 -14.35 -0.87
CA ALA A 78 23.60 -15.03 -1.90
C ALA A 78 23.24 -14.01 -2.99
N LYS A 79 23.47 -14.35 -4.26
CA LYS A 79 23.15 -13.55 -5.45
C LYS A 79 21.62 -13.44 -5.62
N THR A 80 20.96 -12.70 -4.74
CA THR A 80 19.51 -12.49 -4.74
C THR A 80 19.15 -11.19 -5.46
N TYR A 81 19.81 -10.88 -6.58
CA TYR A 81 19.62 -9.59 -7.27
C TYR A 81 18.24 -9.46 -7.93
N TYR A 82 17.62 -10.57 -8.33
CA TYR A 82 16.33 -10.58 -9.02
C TYR A 82 15.13 -10.25 -8.12
N PHE A 83 15.16 -10.67 -6.87
CA PHE A 83 14.08 -10.42 -5.91
C PHE A 83 13.83 -8.94 -5.59
N PRO A 84 14.84 -8.11 -5.26
CA PRO A 84 14.64 -6.68 -5.01
C PRO A 84 14.21 -5.93 -6.28
N VAL A 85 14.74 -6.30 -7.44
CA VAL A 85 14.35 -5.68 -8.72
C VAL A 85 12.89 -6.01 -9.05
N PHE A 86 12.48 -7.28 -8.90
CA PHE A 86 11.07 -7.68 -9.06
C PHE A 86 10.15 -6.90 -8.12
N LEU A 87 10.52 -6.80 -6.84
CA LEU A 87 9.69 -6.14 -5.84
C LEU A 87 9.62 -4.62 -6.07
N ALA A 88 10.72 -3.98 -6.48
CA ALA A 88 10.74 -2.57 -6.85
C ALA A 88 9.87 -2.27 -8.08
N VAL A 89 9.97 -3.08 -9.14
CA VAL A 89 9.14 -2.93 -10.35
C VAL A 89 7.67 -3.19 -10.05
N PHE A 90 7.37 -4.20 -9.23
CA PHE A 90 6.00 -4.51 -8.78
C PHE A 90 5.39 -3.39 -7.93
N LEU A 91 6.16 -2.77 -7.05
CA LEU A 91 5.69 -1.62 -6.26
C LEU A 91 5.46 -0.39 -7.14
N LEU A 92 6.39 -0.09 -8.06
CA LEU A 92 6.25 1.02 -9.00
C LEU A 92 5.01 0.86 -9.88
N SER A 93 4.72 -0.35 -10.37
CA SER A 93 3.52 -0.60 -11.17
C SER A 93 2.23 -0.45 -10.35
N MET A 94 2.21 -0.91 -9.09
CA MET A 94 1.05 -0.72 -8.21
C MET A 94 0.84 0.73 -7.80
N ILE A 95 1.91 1.48 -7.51
CA ILE A 95 1.82 2.92 -7.21
C ILE A 95 1.34 3.69 -8.44
N GLY A 96 1.87 3.38 -9.62
CA GLY A 96 1.42 3.99 -10.88
C GLY A 96 -0.06 3.72 -11.15
N PHE A 97 -0.53 2.50 -10.92
CA PHE A 97 -1.95 2.15 -11.04
C PHE A 97 -2.83 2.93 -10.05
N ILE A 98 -2.40 3.09 -8.80
CA ILE A 98 -3.14 3.89 -7.80
C ILE A 98 -3.21 5.35 -8.23
N ILE A 99 -2.10 5.94 -8.65
CA ILE A 99 -2.06 7.34 -9.10
C ILE A 99 -3.01 7.53 -10.29
N LEU A 100 -2.93 6.68 -11.31
CA LEU A 100 -3.82 6.75 -12.47
C LEU A 100 -5.31 6.60 -12.09
N ASN A 101 -5.62 5.80 -11.07
CA ASN A 101 -6.98 5.60 -10.61
C ASN A 101 -7.47 6.70 -9.63
N LEU A 102 -6.57 7.51 -9.08
CA LEU A 102 -6.90 8.64 -8.19
C LEU A 102 -7.16 9.94 -8.98
N TYR A 103 -6.54 10.09 -10.15
CA TYR A 103 -6.68 11.24 -11.05
C TYR A 103 -7.77 11.07 -12.12
N ARG A 104 -8.56 10.00 -12.04
CA ARG A 104 -9.70 9.73 -12.92
C ARG A 104 -11.01 9.99 -12.18
#